data_AF-A0A655BYH6-F1
#
_entry.id   AF-A0A655BYH6-F1
#
_cell.length_a   1.000
_cell.length_b   1.000
_cell.length_c   1.000
_cell.angle_alpha   90.00
_cell.angle_beta   90.00
_cell.angle_gamma   90.00
#
_symmetry.space_group_name_H-M   'P 1'
#
loop_
_entity.id
_entity.type
_entity.pdbx_description
1 polymer ?
#
loop_
_entity_poly.entity_id
_entity_poly.type
_entity_poly.pdbx_seq_one_letter_code
_entity_poly.pdbx_strand_id
1 'polypeptide(L)' 'MRPSFSGGAAPDRAQALYEYFVERCRQQAINTQTGRFAADMQVELVNDGPVTFWLQV' A
#
# COMPACT_ATOMS: atom_id res chain seq x y z
N MET A 1 13.19 20.52 -7.45
CA MET A 1 12.24 20.55 -6.32
C MET A 1 12.38 19.23 -5.57
N ARG A 2 12.60 19.23 -4.24
CA ARG A 2 12.74 18.00 -3.43
C ARG A 2 11.40 17.70 -2.77
N PRO A 3 10.87 16.47 -2.84
CA PRO A 3 9.62 16.12 -2.17
C PRO A 3 9.76 16.28 -0.66
N SER A 4 8.67 16.73 -0.01
CA SER A 4 8.50 16.72 1.44
C SER A 4 7.57 15.57 1.83
N PHE A 5 7.87 14.94 2.97
CA PHE A 5 7.10 13.80 3.50
C PHE A 5 6.43 14.16 4.84
N SER A 6 6.22 15.44 5.13
CA SER A 6 5.63 15.91 6.39
C SER A 6 4.21 15.40 6.64
N GLY A 7 3.48 15.00 5.60
CA GLY A 7 2.16 14.34 5.73
C GLY A 7 2.21 12.82 5.91
N GLY A 8 3.39 12.21 5.83
CA GLY A 8 3.57 10.77 6.00
C GLY A 8 3.60 10.37 7.48
N ALA A 9 3.07 9.19 7.79
CA ALA A 9 3.23 8.59 9.11
C ALA A 9 4.69 8.14 9.34
N ALA A 10 5.12 8.11 10.61
CA ALA A 10 6.40 7.51 10.99
C ALA A 10 6.46 6.01 10.60
N PRO A 11 7.63 5.44 10.29
CA PRO A 11 7.76 4.07 9.77
C PRO A 11 7.01 3.01 10.58
N ASP A 12 7.19 2.98 11.90
CA ASP A 12 6.55 1.99 12.77
C ASP A 12 5.01 2.09 12.72
N ARG A 13 4.49 3.32 12.72
CA ARG A 13 3.04 3.57 12.61
C ARG A 13 2.53 3.21 11.21
N ALA A 14 3.29 3.52 10.18
CA ALA A 14 2.94 3.18 8.80
C ALA A 14 2.89 1.66 8.60
N GLN A 15 3.87 0.93 9.14
CA GLN A 15 3.89 -0.53 9.10
C GLN A 15 2.69 -1.13 9.83
N ALA A 16 2.41 -0.67 11.06
CA ALA A 16 1.27 -1.16 11.83
C ALA A 16 -0.07 -0.93 11.10
N LEU A 17 -0.25 0.24 10.47
CA LEU A 17 -1.45 0.55 9.69
C LEU A 17 -1.51 -0.24 8.38
N TYR A 18 -0.38 -0.48 7.72
CA TYR A 18 -0.28 -1.32 6.54
C TYR A 18 -0.70 -2.76 6.84
N GLU A 19 -0.15 -3.36 7.90
CA GLU A 19 -0.48 -4.72 8.35
C GLU A 19 -1.94 -4.84 8.75
N TYR A 20 -2.45 -3.85 9.50
CA TYR A 20 -3.87 -3.77 9.84
C TYR A 20 -4.75 -3.72 8.60
N PHE A 21 -4.45 -2.86 7.63
CA PHE A 21 -5.23 -2.72 6.40
C PHE A 21 -5.28 -4.04 5.61
N VAL A 22 -4.12 -4.68 5.43
CA VAL A 22 -4.03 -6.00 4.77
C VAL A 22 -4.94 -7.02 5.45
N GLU A 23 -4.90 -7.08 6.79
CA GLU A 23 -5.73 -8.00 7.56
C GLU A 23 -7.23 -7.69 7.41
N ARG A 24 -7.62 -6.41 7.37
CA ARG A 24 -9.01 -6.03 7.09
C ARG A 24 -9.46 -6.47 5.69
N CYS A 25 -8.61 -6.40 4.68
CA CYS A 25 -8.93 -6.92 3.33
C CYS A 25 -9.13 -8.44 3.35
N ARG A 26 -8.26 -9.19 4.03
CA ARG A 26 -8.38 -10.65 4.17
C ARG A 26 -9.66 -11.07 4.86
N GLN A 27 -10.08 -10.33 5.89
CA GLN A 27 -11.34 -10.57 6.61
C GLN A 27 -12.58 -10.38 5.74
N GLN A 28 -12.50 -9.64 4.63
CA GLN A 28 -13.60 -9.53 3.65
C GLN A 28 -13.65 -10.71 2.67
N ALA A 29 -12.91 -11.80 2.92
CA ALA A 29 -12.76 -12.94 2.03
C ALA A 29 -12.17 -12.59 0.64
N ILE A 30 -11.43 -11.49 0.55
CA ILE A 30 -10.68 -11.10 -0.65
C ILE A 30 -9.33 -11.80 -0.61
N ASN A 31 -8.97 -12.50 -1.70
CA ASN A 31 -7.62 -13.04 -1.85
C ASN A 31 -6.60 -11.90 -1.89
N THR A 32 -5.92 -11.67 -0.77
CA THR A 32 -5.05 -10.51 -0.57
C THR A 32 -3.60 -10.96 -0.51
N GLN A 33 -2.88 -10.79 -1.62
CA GLN A 33 -1.42 -10.95 -1.68
C GLN A 33 -0.72 -9.63 -1.32
N THR A 34 0.50 -9.73 -0.81
CA THR A 34 1.27 -8.58 -0.30
C THR A 34 2.75 -8.67 -0.67
N GLY A 35 3.41 -7.52 -0.73
CA GLY A 35 4.86 -7.41 -0.69
C GLY A 35 5.41 -7.45 0.74
N ARG A 36 6.53 -6.74 0.97
CA ARG A 36 7.18 -6.60 2.27
C ARG A 36 7.43 -5.13 2.59
N PHE A 37 6.95 -4.66 3.74
CA PHE A 37 7.16 -3.28 4.17
C PHE A 37 8.67 -2.96 4.28
N ALA A 38 9.05 -1.76 3.84
CA ALA A 38 10.43 -1.26 3.82
C ALA A 38 11.47 -2.11 3.04
N ALA A 39 11.02 -3.06 2.21
CA ALA A 39 11.91 -3.77 1.30
C ALA A 39 12.06 -3.04 -0.04
N ASP A 40 13.23 -3.18 -0.67
CA ASP A 40 13.35 -2.91 -2.10
C ASP A 40 12.51 -3.94 -2.86
N MET A 41 11.65 -3.46 -3.77
CA MET A 41 10.66 -4.29 -4.45
C MET A 41 10.51 -3.87 -5.91
N GLN A 42 10.49 -4.87 -6.78
CA GLN A 42 10.18 -4.72 -8.19
C GLN A 42 8.75 -5.23 -8.40
N VAL A 43 7.79 -4.31 -8.56
CA VAL A 43 6.37 -4.64 -8.75
C VAL A 43 6.06 -4.66 -10.24
N GLU A 44 5.87 -5.87 -10.78
CA GLU A 44 5.40 -6.07 -12.15
C GLU A 44 3.88 -6.18 -12.18
N LEU A 45 3.24 -5.51 -13.15
CA LEU A 45 1.81 -5.66 -13.40
C LEU A 45 1.47 -5.41 -14.87
N VAL A 46 0.36 -5.98 -15.32
CA VAL A 46 -0.36 -5.57 -16.53
C VAL A 46 -1.62 -4.82 -16.09
N ASN A 47 -1.69 -3.52 -16.34
CA ASN A 47 -2.88 -2.71 -16.06
C ASN A 47 -3.83 -2.80 -17.26
N ASP A 48 -4.72 -3.79 -17.25
CA ASP A 48 -5.71 -4.01 -18.31
C ASP A 48 -6.69 -2.83 -18.40
N GLY A 49 -6.53 -2.03 -19.47
CA GLY A 49 -7.02 -0.66 -19.58
C GLY A 49 -6.07 0.22 -20.40
N PRO A 50 -5.27 1.14 -19.80
CA PRO A 50 -5.02 1.29 -18.36
C PRO A 50 -6.02 2.21 -17.65
N VAL A 51 -6.46 1.79 -16.46
CA VAL A 51 -7.37 2.57 -15.59
C VAL A 51 -6.70 2.81 -14.24
N THR A 52 -6.71 4.06 -13.77
CA THR A 52 -6.09 4.46 -12.51
C THR A 52 -7.04 5.37 -11.73
N PHE A 53 -7.34 5.00 -10.48
CA PHE A 53 -8.12 5.82 -9.55
C PHE A 53 -7.30 6.19 -8.32
N TRP A 54 -7.48 7.42 -7.83
CA TRP A 54 -6.92 7.87 -6.56
C TRP A 54 -8.03 7.89 -5.50
N LEU A 55 -7.83 7.16 -4.41
CA LEU A 55 -8.80 7.06 -3.30
C LEU A 55 -8.19 7.66 -2.02
N GLN A 56 -8.99 8.41 -1.27
CA GLN A 56 -8.62 9.00 0.02
C GLN A 56 -9.82 8.94 0.98
N VAL A 57 -9.53 8.80 2.28
CA VAL A 57 -10.50 8.87 3.38
C VAL A 57 -10.28 10.09 4.26
#